data_AF-A0A925PKL5-F1
#
_entry.id   AF-A0A925PKL5-F1
#
_cell.length_a   1.000
_cell.length_b   1.000
_cell.length_c   1.000
_cell.angle_alpha   90.00
_cell.angle_beta   90.00
_cell.angle_gamma   90.00
#
_symmetry.space_group_name_H-M   'P 1'
#
loop_
_entity.id
_entity.type
_entity.pdbx_description
1 polymer ?
#
loop_
_entity_poly.entity_id
_entity_poly.type
_entity_poly.pdbx_seq_one_letter_code
_entity_poly.pdbx_strand_id
1 'polypeptide(L)'
;MKAVTVVPLTTSIKQKFKFRLWGTLFVLPEIIIFLMFLWVPIVKGIVYSFYNVDFVKGNTFIGLQNYIEVIHSADFPIAIRN
;
A
#
# COMPACT_ATOMS: atom_id res chain seq x y z
N MET A 1 53.39 34.78 -20.99
CA MET A 1 51.92 34.91 -20.85
C MET A 1 51.29 33.57 -21.23
N LYS A 2 50.78 32.79 -20.26
CA LYS A 2 50.10 31.51 -20.54
C LYS A 2 48.59 31.76 -20.61
N ALA A 3 47.98 31.42 -21.73
CA ALA A 3 46.54 31.48 -21.91
C ALA A 3 45.88 30.44 -20.98
N VAL A 4 45.06 30.91 -20.06
CA VAL A 4 44.19 30.08 -19.22
C VAL A 4 43.07 29.57 -20.12
N THR A 5 43.10 28.28 -20.45
CA THR A 5 42.04 27.62 -21.19
C THR A 5 40.88 27.31 -20.25
N VAL A 6 39.77 28.03 -20.42
CA VAL A 6 38.52 27.78 -19.69
C VAL A 6 37.85 26.51 -20.24
N VAL A 7 37.73 25.48 -19.41
CA VAL A 7 36.98 24.25 -19.72
C VAL A 7 35.48 24.54 -19.64
N PRO A 8 34.66 24.20 -20.66
CA PRO A 8 33.23 24.50 -20.63
C PRO A 8 32.50 23.50 -19.70
N LEU A 9 31.87 24.01 -18.65
CA LEU A 9 30.98 23.27 -17.75
C LEU A 9 29.60 23.05 -18.42
N THR A 10 29.52 22.23 -19.47
CA THR A 10 28.21 21.87 -20.06
C THR A 10 27.63 20.63 -19.36
N THR A 11 27.17 20.82 -18.13
CA THR A 11 26.45 19.76 -17.40
C THR A 11 25.08 19.57 -18.04
N SER A 12 25.00 18.63 -18.99
CA SER A 12 23.80 18.25 -19.72
C SER A 12 22.65 17.86 -18.77
N ILE A 13 21.65 18.74 -18.67
CA ILE A 13 20.42 18.55 -17.87
C ILE A 13 19.68 17.25 -18.26
N LYS A 14 19.81 16.80 -19.51
CA LYS A 14 19.20 15.54 -20.00
C LYS A 14 19.73 14.30 -19.28
N GLN A 15 20.95 14.34 -18.75
CA GLN A 15 21.56 13.18 -18.10
C GLN A 15 20.98 12.93 -16.70
N LYS A 16 20.67 14.00 -15.95
CA LYS A 16 20.02 13.90 -14.62
C LYS A 16 18.65 13.22 -14.66
N PHE A 17 17.89 13.38 -15.75
CA PHE A 17 16.54 12.82 -15.87
C PHE A 17 16.55 11.31 -16.20
N LYS A 18 17.48 10.85 -17.06
CA LYS A 18 17.64 9.43 -17.38
C LYS A 18 18.05 8.59 -16.17
N PHE A 19 18.95 9.09 -15.32
CA PHE A 19 19.38 8.37 -14.11
C PHE A 19 18.24 8.18 -13.09
N ARG A 20 17.30 9.14 -12.98
CA ARG A 20 16.13 8.99 -12.10
C ARG A 20 15.15 7.92 -12.57
N LEU A 21 14.97 7.77 -13.88
CA LEU A 21 14.03 6.80 -14.44
C LEU A 21 14.41 5.36 -14.10
N TRP A 22 15.70 5.00 -14.21
CA TRP A 22 16.17 3.66 -13.88
C TRP A 22 16.02 3.33 -12.39
N GLY A 23 16.29 4.28 -11.51
CA GLY A 23 16.06 4.12 -10.07
C GLY A 23 14.58 3.89 -9.73
N THR A 24 13.67 4.67 -10.33
CA THR A 24 12.23 4.48 -10.13
C THR A 24 11.73 3.15 -10.69
N LEU A 25 12.17 2.76 -11.88
CA LEU A 25 11.78 1.48 -12.50
C LEU A 25 12.24 0.26 -11.68
N PHE A 26 13.36 0.38 -10.95
CA PHE A 26 13.85 -0.68 -10.08
C PHE A 26 12.98 -0.89 -8.84
N VAL A 27 12.48 0.19 -8.23
CA VAL A 27 11.64 0.13 -7.02
C VAL A 27 10.17 -0.18 -7.35
N LEU A 28 9.73 0.18 -8.56
CA LEU A 28 8.35 -0.03 -9.00
C LEU A 28 7.81 -1.47 -8.82
N PRO A 29 8.52 -2.55 -9.20
CA PRO A 29 8.02 -3.91 -9.01
C PRO A 29 7.81 -4.27 -7.53
N GLU A 30 8.71 -3.82 -6.64
CA GLU A 30 8.56 -4.03 -5.19
C GLU A 30 7.30 -3.34 -4.67
N ILE A 31 7.06 -2.08 -5.07
CA ILE A 31 5.85 -1.34 -4.69
C ILE A 31 4.60 -2.04 -5.20
N ILE A 32 4.59 -2.53 -6.44
CA ILE A 32 3.43 -3.24 -7.00
C ILE A 32 3.12 -4.50 -6.19
N ILE A 33 4.14 -5.30 -5.88
CA ILE A 33 3.98 -6.51 -5.06
C ILE A 33 3.48 -6.12 -3.67
N PHE A 34 4.07 -5.10 -3.04
CA PHE A 34 3.65 -4.63 -1.73
C PHE A 34 2.18 -4.18 -1.73
N LEU A 35 1.76 -3.37 -2.69
CA LEU A 35 0.37 -2.95 -2.84
C LEU A 35 -0.58 -4.15 -3.06
N MET A 36 -0.18 -5.09 -3.92
CA MET A 36 -0.98 -6.27 -4.23
C MET A 36 -1.16 -7.19 -3.03
N PHE A 37 -0.10 -7.46 -2.28
CA PHE A 37 -0.11 -8.45 -1.21
C PHE A 37 -0.42 -7.87 0.18
N LEU A 38 -0.22 -6.57 0.41
CA LEU A 38 -0.55 -5.93 1.68
C LEU A 38 -1.88 -5.19 1.61
N TRP A 39 -2.04 -4.28 0.63
CA TRP A 39 -3.20 -3.39 0.63
C TRP A 39 -4.48 -4.07 0.15
N VAL A 40 -4.41 -4.95 -0.85
CA VAL A 40 -5.59 -5.68 -1.32
C VAL A 40 -6.25 -6.51 -0.20
N PRO A 41 -5.52 -7.37 0.56
CA PRO A 41 -6.17 -8.13 1.63
C PRO A 41 -6.65 -7.25 2.78
N ILE A 42 -5.94 -6.17 3.13
CA ILE A 42 -6.40 -5.21 4.15
C ILE A 42 -7.74 -4.60 3.74
N VAL A 43 -7.82 -4.05 2.52
CA VAL A 43 -9.05 -3.43 2.02
C VAL A 43 -10.17 -4.46 1.92
N LYS A 44 -9.90 -5.68 1.42
CA LYS A 44 -10.90 -6.75 1.39
C LYS A 44 -11.39 -7.12 2.79
N GLY A 45 -10.49 -7.22 3.77
CA GLY A 45 -10.84 -7.50 5.17
C GLY A 45 -11.73 -6.41 5.77
N ILE A 46 -11.38 -5.15 5.53
CA ILE A 46 -12.20 -3.99 5.93
C ILE A 46 -13.56 -4.03 5.22
N VAL A 47 -13.63 -4.35 3.93
CA VAL A 47 -14.93 -4.45 3.25
C VAL A 47 -15.74 -5.60 3.85
N TYR A 48 -15.16 -6.78 4.00
CA TYR A 48 -15.84 -7.97 4.51
C TYR A 48 -16.30 -7.85 5.96
N SER A 49 -15.68 -7.01 6.80
CA SER A 49 -16.20 -6.78 8.15
C SER A 49 -17.58 -6.14 8.17
N PHE A 50 -18.04 -5.52 7.07
CA PHE A 50 -19.41 -5.00 6.91
C PHE A 50 -20.38 -5.99 6.22
N TYR A 51 -19.91 -7.19 5.88
CA TYR A 51 -20.71 -8.22 5.23
C TYR A 51 -20.84 -9.45 6.14
N ASN A 52 -21.94 -10.16 6.00
CA ASN A 52 -22.01 -11.57 6.34
C ASN A 52 -21.41 -12.35 5.16
N VAL A 53 -20.27 -12.99 5.38
CA VAL A 53 -19.54 -13.73 4.35
C VAL A 53 -19.94 -15.19 4.41
N ASP A 54 -20.63 -15.68 3.37
CA ASP A 54 -21.06 -17.07 3.23
C ASP A 54 -20.50 -17.64 1.92
N PHE A 55 -19.78 -18.75 2.01
CA PHE A 55 -19.09 -19.38 0.88
C PHE A 55 -20.02 -20.17 -0.05
N VAL A 56 -21.28 -20.40 0.33
CA VAL A 56 -22.28 -21.17 -0.41
C VAL A 56 -23.31 -20.24 -1.06
N LYS A 57 -23.86 -19.30 -0.28
CA LYS A 57 -24.93 -18.40 -0.70
C LYS A 57 -24.45 -17.02 -1.17
N GLY A 58 -23.17 -16.71 -0.94
CA GLY A 58 -22.57 -15.42 -1.25
C GLY A 58 -22.70 -14.40 -0.12
N ASN A 59 -22.02 -13.27 -0.28
CA ASN A 59 -21.89 -12.27 0.78
C ASN A 59 -23.10 -11.34 0.83
N THR A 60 -23.60 -11.05 2.03
CA THR A 60 -24.71 -10.10 2.26
C THR A 60 -24.21 -8.89 3.03
N PHE A 61 -24.49 -7.67 2.56
CA PHE A 61 -24.11 -6.46 3.30
C PHE A 61 -24.99 -6.29 4.55
N ILE A 62 -24.38 -6.23 5.73
CA ILE A 62 -25.06 -6.10 7.03
C ILE A 62 -24.63 -4.86 7.82
N GLY A 63 -23.85 -3.97 7.20
CA GLY A 63 -23.40 -2.72 7.81
C GLY A 63 -22.54 -2.98 9.04
N LEU A 64 -22.91 -2.40 10.19
CA LEU A 64 -22.11 -2.47 11.43
C LEU A 64 -22.48 -3.65 12.34
N GLN A 65 -23.38 -4.54 11.91
CA GLN A 65 -23.93 -5.59 12.76
C GLN A 65 -22.84 -6.48 13.39
N ASN A 66 -21.83 -6.91 12.62
CA ASN A 66 -20.71 -7.69 13.14
C ASN A 66 -19.96 -7.00 14.30
N TYR A 67 -19.76 -5.69 14.21
CA TYR A 67 -19.07 -4.92 15.24
C TYR A 67 -19.90 -4.83 16.52
N ILE A 68 -21.21 -4.59 16.38
CA ILE A 68 -22.15 -4.55 17.51
C ILE A 68 -22.16 -5.91 18.22
N GLU A 69 -22.25 -7.01 17.47
CA GLU A 69 -22.25 -8.37 18.02
C GLU A 69 -20.96 -8.68 18.80
N VAL A 70 -19.80 -8.35 18.23
CA VAL A 70 -18.51 -8.57 18.90
C VAL A 70 -18.44 -7.79 20.21
N ILE A 71 -18.79 -6.49 20.22
CA ILE A 71 -18.69 -5.65 21.41
C ILE A 71 -19.68 -6.09 22.51
N HIS A 72 -20.84 -6.64 22.14
CA HIS A 72 -21.83 -7.15 23.10
C HIS A 72 -21.59 -8.62 23.49
N SER A 73 -20.59 -9.29 22.91
CA SER A 73 -20.27 -10.68 23.26
C SER A 73 -19.67 -10.78 24.67
N ALA A 74 -20.00 -11.85 25.39
CA ALA A 74 -19.43 -12.12 26.70
C ALA A 74 -17.89 -12.32 26.65
N ASP A 75 -17.36 -12.70 25.48
CA ASP A 75 -15.95 -12.97 25.26
C ASP A 75 -15.12 -11.71 25.01
N PHE A 76 -15.75 -10.61 24.58
CA PHE A 76 -15.07 -9.35 24.29
C PHE A 76 -14.18 -8.81 25.43
N PRO A 77 -14.68 -8.67 26.68
CA PRO A 77 -13.83 -8.20 27.78
C PRO A 77 -12.70 -9.19 28.12
N ILE A 78 -12.88 -10.49 27.87
CA ILE A 78 -11.85 -11.51 28.08
C ILE A 78 -10.75 -11.35 27.03
N ALA A 79 -11.13 -11.16 25.77
CA ALA A 79 -10.21 -10.99 24.65
C ALA A 79 -9.35 -9.73 24.72
N ILE A 80 -9.84 -8.64 25.33
CA ILE A 80 -9.09 -7.39 25.50
C ILE A 80 -8.12 -7.45 26.69
N ARG A 81 -8.44 -8.25 27.72
CA ARG A 81 -7.64 -8.31 28.95
C ARG A 81 -6.42 -9.23 28.83
N ASN A 82 -6.53 -10.31 28.06
CA ASN A 82 -5.50 -11.33 27.89
C ASN A 82 -4.45 -10.93 26.85
#